data_AF-A0AAD1FGV0-F1
#
_entry.id   AF-A0AAD1FGV0-F1
#
_cell.length_a   1.000
_cell.length_b   1.000
_cell.length_c   1.000
_cell.angle_alpha   90.00
_cell.angle_beta   90.00
_cell.angle_gamma   90.00
#
_symmetry.space_group_name_H-M   'P 1'
#
loop_
_entity.id
_entity.type
_entity.pdbx_description
1 polymer ?
#
loop_
_entity_poly.entity_id
_entity_poly.type
_entity_poly.pdbx_seq_one_letter_code
_entity_poly.pdbx_strand_id
1 'polypeptide(L)'
;MDEHRMPRGAISRRRFLGGGAVLLGGGLLSGSTLAQQLCALTQGDILGPYYRFGAPFQSRLAGPEEPGERLMITGTLFSSDCRTPVPGALMEIWQANSAGLYDTQKPGNFTDKGDFHLRGMLYTDAQGRYRIETVMPGRYPVPPNLPGLEKYGGLMRPAHIHFRVIDSLHVPVTLQLYFKGDPHIAGDPWARDRSTNTIELQRDGELRRGVFDIVLARGFQ
;
A
#
# COMPACT_ATOMS: atom_id res chain seq x y z
N MET A 1 -63.84 -43.27 50.78
CA MET A 1 -63.01 -44.25 51.50
C MET A 1 -63.36 -45.63 50.95
N ASP A 2 -62.67 -46.13 49.91
CA ASP A 2 -61.49 -45.56 49.23
C ASP A 2 -61.57 -45.60 47.71
N GLU A 3 -60.66 -44.86 47.08
CA GLU A 3 -60.84 -44.35 45.72
C GLU A 3 -60.03 -45.11 44.65
N HIS A 4 -60.71 -45.38 43.53
CA HIS A 4 -60.20 -45.40 42.14
C HIS A 4 -58.93 -46.18 41.76
N ARG A 5 -59.10 -47.12 40.82
CA ARG A 5 -58.05 -47.45 39.83
C ARG A 5 -58.63 -47.86 38.47
N MET A 6 -58.34 -47.07 37.44
CA MET A 6 -58.52 -47.33 36.00
C MET A 6 -57.58 -46.40 35.20
N PRO A 7 -57.30 -46.62 33.89
CA PRO A 7 -57.51 -47.80 33.06
C PRO A 7 -56.21 -48.26 32.34
N ARG A 8 -56.34 -49.17 31.36
CA ARG A 8 -55.25 -49.72 30.53
C ARG A 8 -55.02 -48.89 29.25
N GLY A 9 -53.77 -48.74 28.82
CA GLY A 9 -53.38 -48.29 27.47
C GLY A 9 -52.78 -49.44 26.64
N ALA A 10 -52.89 -49.40 25.30
CA ALA A 10 -52.67 -50.57 24.45
C ALA A 10 -51.89 -50.30 23.14
N ILE A 11 -51.10 -51.31 22.72
CA ILE A 11 -50.70 -51.66 21.34
C ILE A 11 -49.77 -50.70 20.56
N SER A 12 -48.60 -51.21 20.15
CA SER A 12 -48.21 -51.29 18.71
C SER A 12 -47.14 -52.38 18.47
N ARG A 13 -46.86 -52.72 17.20
CA ARG A 13 -46.37 -54.05 16.76
C ARG A 13 -44.92 -54.10 16.24
N ARG A 14 -44.31 -55.29 16.39
CA ARG A 14 -43.24 -55.94 15.57
C ARG A 14 -43.48 -55.73 14.04
N ARG A 15 -42.59 -55.85 13.04
CA ARG A 15 -41.15 -56.23 12.78
C ARG A 15 -40.89 -55.93 11.25
N PHE A 16 -39.71 -55.99 10.58
CA PHE A 16 -38.29 -56.26 10.91
C PHE A 16 -37.33 -55.69 9.80
N LEU A 17 -36.02 -55.79 10.05
CA LEU A 17 -34.80 -55.87 9.19
C LEU A 17 -34.82 -55.73 7.65
N GLY A 18 -33.74 -55.11 7.12
CA GLY A 18 -33.25 -55.31 5.75
C GLY A 18 -31.96 -54.56 5.36
N GLY A 19 -30.77 -55.01 5.82
CA GLY A 19 -29.42 -54.60 5.32
C GLY A 19 -28.97 -53.14 5.55
N GLY A 20 -27.70 -52.79 5.74
CA GLY A 20 -26.47 -53.60 5.82
C GLY A 20 -25.32 -53.03 4.96
N ALA A 21 -24.65 -51.94 5.37
CA ALA A 21 -23.37 -51.51 4.76
C ALA A 21 -22.52 -50.58 5.67
N VAL A 22 -21.35 -51.09 6.07
CA VAL A 22 -20.02 -50.45 6.22
C VAL A 22 -19.87 -49.09 6.94
N LEU A 23 -19.07 -49.11 8.02
CA LEU A 23 -18.42 -47.95 8.62
C LEU A 23 -17.15 -47.54 7.84
N LEU A 24 -17.13 -46.32 7.29
CA LEU A 24 -15.93 -45.49 7.07
C LEU A 24 -16.38 -44.04 7.32
N GLY A 25 -15.74 -43.23 8.15
CA GLY A 25 -14.29 -43.07 8.25
C GLY A 25 -13.92 -41.84 7.44
N GLY A 26 -14.25 -40.65 7.95
CA GLY A 26 -14.15 -39.41 7.19
C GLY A 26 -14.41 -38.19 8.06
N GLY A 27 -13.49 -37.91 8.99
CA GLY A 27 -13.47 -36.61 9.65
C GLY A 27 -13.30 -35.53 8.59
N LEU A 28 -14.21 -34.55 8.58
CA LEU A 28 -14.06 -33.35 7.76
C LEU A 28 -12.83 -32.60 8.26
N LEU A 29 -11.67 -32.89 7.66
CA LEU A 29 -10.52 -32.01 7.72
C LEU A 29 -10.97 -30.69 7.10
N SER A 30 -11.31 -29.74 7.97
CA SER A 30 -11.48 -28.33 7.63
C SER A 30 -10.18 -27.86 6.99
N GLY A 31 -10.07 -28.04 5.67
CA GLY A 31 -8.95 -27.60 4.88
C GLY A 31 -8.82 -26.11 5.05
N SER A 32 -7.91 -25.71 5.95
CA SER A 32 -7.62 -24.31 6.19
C SER A 32 -6.94 -23.82 4.94
N THR A 33 -7.75 -23.24 4.04
CA THR A 33 -7.29 -22.48 2.89
C THR A 33 -6.66 -21.18 3.42
N LEU A 34 -5.47 -21.34 4.03
CA LEU A 34 -4.46 -20.30 4.06
C LEU A 34 -4.13 -20.02 2.60
N ALA A 35 -4.92 -19.11 2.01
CA ALA A 35 -4.59 -18.48 0.75
C ALA A 35 -3.20 -17.89 0.95
N GLN A 36 -2.18 -18.53 0.36
CA GLN A 36 -0.84 -18.01 0.37
C GLN A 36 -0.92 -16.66 -0.35
N GLN A 37 -0.81 -15.60 0.44
CA GLN A 37 -0.79 -14.24 -0.06
C GLN A 37 0.45 -14.13 -0.93
N LEU A 38 0.24 -14.22 -2.24
CA LEU A 38 1.30 -14.29 -3.24
C LEU A 38 2.25 -13.11 -2.99
N CYS A 39 3.51 -13.42 -2.72
CA CYS A 39 4.52 -12.40 -2.49
C CYS A 39 4.69 -11.59 -3.77
N ALA A 40 4.15 -10.38 -3.77
CA ALA A 40 4.16 -9.48 -4.90
C ALA A 40 5.27 -8.43 -4.69
N LEU A 41 6.17 -8.33 -5.66
CA LEU A 41 7.14 -7.24 -5.72
C LEU A 41 6.41 -5.91 -5.91
N THR A 42 6.87 -4.84 -5.27
CA THR A 42 6.26 -3.52 -5.43
C THR A 42 6.48 -3.02 -6.84
N GLN A 43 5.40 -2.58 -7.49
CA GLN A 43 5.43 -2.18 -8.89
C GLN A 43 6.15 -0.85 -9.07
N GLY A 44 7.08 -0.80 -10.03
CA GLY A 44 7.76 0.42 -10.43
C GLY A 44 6.83 1.41 -11.16
N ASP A 45 7.18 2.68 -11.08
CA ASP A 45 6.46 3.79 -11.70
C ASP A 45 7.47 4.83 -12.26
N ILE A 46 6.99 5.79 -13.04
CA ILE A 46 7.82 6.84 -13.60
C ILE A 46 8.42 7.73 -12.50
N LEU A 47 9.66 8.15 -12.73
CA LEU A 47 10.35 9.17 -11.92
C LEU A 47 9.59 10.51 -11.95
N GLY A 48 8.91 10.80 -13.06
CA GLY A 48 8.35 12.12 -13.34
C GLY A 48 9.44 13.18 -13.55
N PRO A 49 9.06 14.41 -13.90
CA PRO A 49 10.02 15.47 -14.22
C PRO A 49 10.45 16.28 -12.99
N TYR A 50 9.90 15.98 -11.81
CA TYR A 50 10.07 16.76 -10.58
C TYR A 50 11.03 16.13 -9.57
N TYR A 51 11.71 15.04 -9.90
CA TYR A 51 12.78 14.51 -9.04
C TYR A 51 13.94 15.52 -8.92
N ARG A 52 14.58 15.58 -7.75
CA ARG A 52 15.80 16.37 -7.49
C ARG A 52 16.69 15.59 -6.53
N PHE A 53 17.94 15.39 -6.89
CA PHE A 53 18.92 14.69 -6.05
C PHE A 53 19.43 15.59 -4.91
N GLY A 54 19.75 14.99 -3.76
CA GLY A 54 20.43 15.68 -2.65
C GLY A 54 19.50 16.38 -1.65
N ALA A 55 18.24 15.95 -1.54
CA ALA A 55 17.33 16.40 -0.48
C ALA A 55 17.91 16.10 0.92
N PRO A 56 17.61 16.92 1.96
CA PRO A 56 18.15 16.70 3.30
C PRO A 56 17.69 15.38 3.91
N PHE A 57 18.50 14.80 4.81
CA PHE A 57 18.12 13.62 5.56
C PHE A 57 17.06 13.97 6.62
N GLN A 58 15.78 13.70 6.33
CA GLN A 58 14.65 13.97 7.20
C GLN A 58 13.46 13.06 6.88
N SER A 59 12.78 12.57 7.93
CA SER A 59 11.50 11.86 7.83
C SER A 59 10.29 12.81 7.89
N ARG A 60 10.44 13.98 8.54
CA ARG A 60 9.42 15.02 8.58
C ARG A 60 9.60 15.97 7.40
N LEU A 61 8.80 15.76 6.36
CA LEU A 61 8.80 16.55 5.14
C LEU A 61 8.02 17.86 5.31
N ALA A 62 6.91 17.81 6.08
CA ALA A 62 6.07 18.97 6.37
C ALA A 62 6.39 19.59 7.74
N GLY A 63 6.73 20.88 7.74
CA GLY A 63 6.82 21.71 8.95
C GLY A 63 5.45 21.90 9.61
N PRO A 64 5.40 22.44 10.85
CA PRO A 64 4.14 22.70 11.55
C PRO A 64 3.23 23.69 10.81
N GLU A 65 3.83 24.65 10.09
CA GLU A 65 3.13 25.68 9.31
C GLU A 65 2.75 25.25 7.88
N GLU A 66 3.14 24.04 7.44
CA GLU A 66 2.86 23.58 6.08
C GLU A 66 1.34 23.45 5.85
N PRO A 67 0.73 24.12 4.85
CA PRO A 67 -0.71 24.01 4.61
C PRO A 67 -1.12 22.63 4.10
N GLY A 68 -2.14 22.04 4.73
CA GLY A 68 -2.78 20.81 4.26
C GLY A 68 -3.16 19.85 5.37
N GLU A 69 -4.00 18.86 5.04
CA GLU A 69 -4.38 17.80 5.96
C GLU A 69 -3.16 16.94 6.32
N ARG A 70 -2.91 16.74 7.61
CA ARG A 70 -1.71 16.04 8.10
C ARG A 70 -1.74 14.58 7.69
N LEU A 71 -0.62 14.08 7.18
CA LEU A 71 -0.46 12.72 6.70
C LEU A 71 0.77 12.07 7.31
N MET A 72 0.64 10.81 7.70
CA MET A 72 1.74 9.98 8.18
C MET A 72 1.71 8.65 7.46
N ILE A 73 2.77 8.36 6.70
CA ILE A 73 2.96 7.06 6.05
C ILE A 73 4.05 6.31 6.80
N THR A 74 3.77 5.06 7.12
CA THR A 74 4.72 4.11 7.70
C THR A 74 4.76 2.86 6.86
N GLY A 75 5.83 2.09 6.94
CA GLY A 75 5.88 0.77 6.33
C GLY A 75 7.17 0.06 6.65
N THR A 76 7.28 -1.16 6.13
CA THR A 76 8.47 -2.00 6.21
C THR A 76 8.95 -2.31 4.80
N LEU A 77 10.25 -2.20 4.60
CA LEU A 77 10.93 -2.63 3.39
C LEU A 77 11.33 -4.10 3.53
N PHE A 78 10.88 -4.94 2.61
CA PHE A 78 11.14 -6.37 2.56
C PHE A 78 11.94 -6.75 1.30
N SER A 79 12.70 -7.84 1.41
CA SER A 79 13.32 -8.54 0.28
C SER A 79 12.24 -9.29 -0.52
N SER A 80 12.65 -9.92 -1.62
CA SER A 80 11.76 -10.61 -2.58
C SER A 80 11.02 -11.83 -2.04
N ASP A 81 11.12 -12.13 -0.74
CA ASP A 81 10.41 -13.19 -0.03
C ASP A 81 9.24 -12.67 0.84
N CYS A 82 8.99 -11.35 0.81
CA CYS A 82 7.98 -10.61 1.57
C CYS A 82 8.05 -10.81 3.10
N ARG A 83 9.22 -11.21 3.62
CA ARG A 83 9.38 -11.56 5.05
C ARG A 83 10.69 -11.06 5.64
N THR A 84 11.78 -11.11 4.87
CA THR A 84 13.09 -10.64 5.32
C THR A 84 13.14 -9.12 5.23
N PRO A 85 13.21 -8.37 6.35
CA PRO A 85 13.30 -6.92 6.30
C PRO A 85 14.65 -6.46 5.74
N VAL A 86 14.68 -5.30 5.09
CA VAL A 86 15.88 -4.70 4.48
C VAL A 86 16.27 -3.45 5.28
N PRO A 87 17.20 -3.56 6.24
CA PRO A 87 17.68 -2.43 7.03
C PRO A 87 18.70 -1.58 6.25
N GLY A 88 18.80 -0.29 6.57
CA GLY A 88 19.82 0.60 6.00
C GLY A 88 19.65 0.96 4.52
N ALA A 89 18.52 0.63 3.90
CA ALA A 89 18.23 1.01 2.52
C ALA A 89 17.95 2.52 2.44
N LEU A 90 18.50 3.18 1.42
CA LEU A 90 18.24 4.60 1.16
C LEU A 90 16.88 4.77 0.50
N MET A 91 16.06 5.66 1.06
CA MET A 91 14.78 6.09 0.48
C MET A 91 14.83 7.59 0.21
N GLU A 92 14.68 7.99 -1.05
CA GLU A 92 14.43 9.37 -1.45
C GLU A 92 12.92 9.56 -1.63
N ILE A 93 12.32 10.58 -1.00
CA ILE A 93 10.89 10.87 -1.05
C ILE A 93 10.66 12.30 -1.56
N TRP A 94 9.69 12.47 -2.45
CA TRP A 94 9.22 13.79 -2.88
C TRP A 94 7.72 13.78 -3.22
N GLN A 95 7.06 14.92 -3.04
CA GLN A 95 5.65 15.10 -3.38
C GLN A 95 5.35 16.57 -3.71
N ALA A 96 4.17 16.81 -4.28
CA ALA A 96 3.60 18.15 -4.35
C ALA A 96 3.06 18.58 -2.97
N ASN A 97 2.90 19.89 -2.78
CA ASN A 97 2.13 20.45 -1.68
C ASN A 97 0.63 20.19 -1.85
N SER A 98 -0.18 20.57 -0.85
CA SER A 98 -1.64 20.37 -0.86
C SER A 98 -2.37 21.06 -2.03
N ALA A 99 -1.75 22.05 -2.68
CA ALA A 99 -2.25 22.72 -3.87
C ALA A 99 -1.76 22.10 -5.21
N GLY A 100 -0.99 21.01 -5.18
CA GLY A 100 -0.48 20.33 -6.37
C GLY A 100 0.80 20.96 -6.96
N LEU A 101 1.49 21.82 -6.20
CA LEU A 101 2.70 22.50 -6.66
C LEU A 101 3.96 21.81 -6.13
N TYR A 102 4.98 21.68 -6.99
CA TYR A 102 6.34 21.32 -6.64
C TYR A 102 7.23 22.57 -6.56
N ASP A 103 8.28 22.51 -5.73
CA ASP A 103 9.34 23.53 -5.62
C ASP A 103 10.22 23.70 -6.89
N THR A 104 10.02 22.85 -7.90
CA THR A 104 10.89 22.72 -9.07
C THR A 104 10.42 23.64 -10.19
N GLN A 105 11.11 24.75 -10.38
CA GLN A 105 10.78 25.77 -11.38
C GLN A 105 10.94 25.26 -12.83
N LYS A 106 11.94 24.41 -13.08
CA LYS A 106 12.22 23.82 -14.40
C LYS A 106 12.09 22.29 -14.35
N PRO A 107 10.95 21.72 -14.78
CA PRO A 107 10.78 20.28 -14.89
C PRO A 107 11.92 19.65 -15.73
N GLY A 108 12.46 18.53 -15.26
CA GLY A 108 13.63 17.84 -15.84
C GLY A 108 14.99 18.32 -15.31
N ASN A 109 15.06 19.38 -14.49
CA ASN A 109 16.32 19.80 -13.84
C ASN A 109 16.55 19.04 -12.53
N PHE A 110 17.13 17.85 -12.61
CA PHE A 110 17.37 16.98 -11.45
C PHE A 110 18.52 17.43 -10.52
N THR A 111 19.29 18.44 -10.95
CA THR A 111 20.50 18.96 -10.26
C THR A 111 20.31 20.32 -9.60
N ASP A 112 19.10 20.88 -9.64
CA ASP A 112 18.78 22.16 -8.99
C ASP A 112 19.01 22.07 -7.47
N LYS A 113 19.42 23.18 -6.83
CA LYS A 113 19.80 23.29 -5.41
C LYS A 113 18.89 24.22 -4.58
N GLY A 114 17.66 24.48 -5.04
CA GLY A 114 16.61 25.12 -4.21
C GLY A 114 16.19 24.31 -2.98
N ASP A 115 15.28 24.86 -2.18
CA ASP A 115 15.10 24.56 -0.74
C ASP A 115 14.61 23.15 -0.37
N PHE A 116 14.26 22.31 -1.36
CA PHE A 116 13.82 20.92 -1.19
C PHE A 116 12.51 20.79 -0.39
N HIS A 117 11.58 21.72 -0.62
CA HIS A 117 10.26 21.74 0.03
C HIS A 117 9.48 20.45 -0.26
N LEU A 118 8.99 19.81 0.80
CA LEU A 118 8.33 18.50 0.79
C LEU A 118 9.15 17.34 0.18
N ARG A 119 10.47 17.38 0.39
CA ARG A 119 11.41 16.33 0.00
C ARG A 119 12.26 15.89 1.19
N GLY A 120 12.75 14.66 1.14
CA GLY A 120 13.66 14.15 2.15
C GLY A 120 14.32 12.85 1.74
N MET A 121 15.45 12.55 2.38
CA MET A 121 16.07 11.24 2.37
C MET A 121 15.99 10.60 3.75
N LEU A 122 15.87 9.28 3.81
CA LEU A 122 16.00 8.52 5.05
C LEU A 122 16.63 7.15 4.78
N TYR A 123 17.09 6.51 5.85
CA TYR A 123 17.44 5.09 5.83
C TYR A 123 16.38 4.29 6.57
N THR A 124 16.07 3.08 6.10
CA THR A 124 15.26 2.13 6.85
C THR A 124 15.97 1.70 8.14
N ASP A 125 15.21 1.49 9.22
CA ASP A 125 15.78 1.12 10.51
C ASP A 125 16.26 -0.35 10.56
N ALA A 126 16.77 -0.80 11.70
CA ALA A 126 17.26 -2.16 11.89
C ALA A 126 16.18 -3.27 11.76
N GLN A 127 14.90 -2.91 11.63
CA GLN A 127 13.78 -3.80 11.32
C GLN A 127 13.23 -3.55 9.90
N GLY A 128 13.94 -2.81 9.06
CA GLY A 128 13.52 -2.43 7.71
C GLY A 128 12.41 -1.37 7.68
N ARG A 129 12.04 -0.78 8.82
CA ARG A 129 10.89 0.13 8.89
C ARG A 129 11.27 1.54 8.45
N TYR A 130 10.29 2.26 7.93
CA TYR A 130 10.37 3.68 7.62
C TYR A 130 9.11 4.43 8.08
N ARG A 131 9.24 5.74 8.18
CA ARG A 131 8.19 6.68 8.56
C ARG A 131 8.42 8.00 7.83
N ILE A 132 7.36 8.58 7.26
CA ILE A 132 7.35 9.97 6.82
C ILE A 132 6.18 10.73 7.45
N GLU A 133 6.42 11.98 7.80
CA GLU A 133 5.42 12.94 8.31
C GLU A 133 5.30 14.11 7.32
N THR A 134 4.10 14.30 6.77
CA THR A 134 3.86 15.18 5.62
C THR A 134 2.43 15.74 5.63
N VAL A 135 1.97 16.29 4.50
CA VAL A 135 0.57 16.61 4.21
C VAL A 135 0.05 15.80 3.04
N MET A 136 -1.27 15.65 2.94
CA MET A 136 -1.92 15.13 1.74
C MET A 136 -1.49 15.95 0.51
N PRO A 137 -0.85 15.35 -0.52
CA PRO A 137 -0.48 16.07 -1.73
C PRO A 137 -1.71 16.42 -2.55
N GLY A 138 -1.67 17.58 -3.21
CA GLY A 138 -2.66 17.99 -4.18
C GLY A 138 -2.52 17.23 -5.51
N ARG A 139 -3.62 17.19 -6.26
CA ARG A 139 -3.66 16.76 -7.66
C ARG A 139 -3.08 17.84 -8.54
N TYR A 140 -2.43 17.48 -9.64
CA TYR A 140 -1.87 18.45 -10.57
C TYR A 140 -2.02 18.00 -12.03
N PRO A 141 -2.20 18.92 -12.99
CA PRO A 141 -2.18 18.60 -14.40
C PRO A 141 -0.75 18.31 -14.85
N VAL A 142 -0.57 17.32 -15.73
CA VAL A 142 0.68 17.17 -16.50
C VAL A 142 0.91 18.46 -17.29
N PRO A 143 2.06 19.15 -17.13
CA PRO A 143 2.33 20.38 -17.87
C PRO A 143 2.31 20.14 -19.38
N PRO A 144 1.70 21.05 -20.18
CA PRO A 144 1.38 20.79 -21.59
C PRO A 144 2.60 20.58 -22.49
N ASN A 145 3.74 21.16 -22.12
CA ASN A 145 4.96 21.19 -22.94
C ASN A 145 6.12 20.40 -22.29
N LEU A 146 5.82 19.28 -21.62
CA LEU A 146 6.86 18.35 -21.15
C LEU A 146 7.40 17.52 -22.32
N PRO A 147 8.71 17.56 -22.63
CA PRO A 147 9.31 16.78 -23.70
C PRO A 147 9.03 15.27 -23.57
N GLY A 148 8.42 14.69 -24.61
CA GLY A 148 8.04 13.27 -24.68
C GLY A 148 6.76 12.90 -23.92
N LEU A 149 6.09 13.86 -23.27
CA LEU A 149 4.83 13.68 -22.54
C LEU A 149 3.71 14.63 -23.02
N GLU A 150 3.91 15.32 -24.15
CA GLU A 150 3.01 16.34 -24.71
C GLU A 150 1.58 15.81 -24.91
N LYS A 151 1.45 14.54 -25.33
CA LYS A 151 0.16 13.84 -25.51
C LYS A 151 -0.65 13.67 -24.22
N TYR A 152 -0.04 13.88 -23.06
CA TYR A 152 -0.70 13.85 -21.74
C TYR A 152 -0.93 15.26 -21.18
N GLY A 153 -0.57 16.33 -21.90
CA GLY A 153 -0.74 17.71 -21.45
C GLY A 153 -2.15 18.02 -20.95
N GLY A 154 -2.26 18.57 -19.74
CA GLY A 154 -3.53 18.86 -19.08
C GLY A 154 -4.20 17.68 -18.38
N LEU A 155 -3.68 16.45 -18.51
CA LEU A 155 -4.18 15.29 -17.76
C LEU A 155 -3.98 15.51 -16.25
N MET A 156 -5.07 15.55 -15.50
CA MET A 156 -5.02 15.62 -14.03
C MET A 156 -4.51 14.30 -13.46
N ARG A 157 -3.38 14.36 -12.75
CA ARG A 157 -2.82 13.24 -11.99
C ARG A 157 -3.50 13.12 -10.62
N PRO A 158 -3.74 11.90 -10.12
CA PRO A 158 -4.26 11.69 -8.75
C PRO A 158 -3.24 12.17 -7.71
N ALA A 159 -3.67 12.36 -6.47
CA ALA A 159 -2.74 12.64 -5.37
C ALA A 159 -1.77 11.46 -5.18
N HIS A 160 -0.46 11.74 -5.10
CA HIS A 160 0.58 10.71 -4.90
C HIS A 160 1.84 11.24 -4.20
N ILE A 161 2.58 10.32 -3.60
CA ILE A 161 3.93 10.53 -3.06
C ILE A 161 4.90 9.65 -3.86
N HIS A 162 6.01 10.22 -4.35
CA HIS A 162 7.05 9.46 -5.02
C HIS A 162 8.04 8.88 -4.00
N PHE A 163 8.54 7.69 -4.31
CA PHE A 163 9.68 7.08 -3.63
C PHE A 163 10.70 6.59 -4.64
N ARG A 164 11.99 6.71 -4.30
CA ARG A 164 13.08 5.96 -4.94
C ARG A 164 13.86 5.23 -3.85
N VAL A 165 13.89 3.91 -3.94
CA VAL A 165 14.48 3.03 -2.91
C VAL A 165 15.69 2.33 -3.50
N ILE A 166 16.81 2.38 -2.77
CA ILE A 166 18.12 1.90 -3.18
C ILE A 166 18.73 1.08 -2.05
N ASP A 167 19.06 -0.17 -2.33
CA ASP A 167 19.89 -1.03 -1.48
C ASP A 167 20.94 -1.75 -2.35
N SER A 168 22.05 -2.12 -1.72
CA SER A 168 23.21 -2.79 -2.34
C SER A 168 22.92 -4.18 -2.93
N LEU A 169 21.94 -4.92 -2.41
CA LEU A 169 21.65 -6.31 -2.83
C LEU A 169 20.37 -6.43 -3.66
N HIS A 170 19.68 -5.32 -3.92
CA HIS A 170 18.37 -5.28 -4.56
C HIS A 170 18.38 -4.40 -5.81
N VAL A 171 17.45 -4.67 -6.74
CA VAL A 171 17.22 -3.79 -7.89
C VAL A 171 16.59 -2.49 -7.37
N PRO A 172 17.18 -1.31 -7.64
CA PRO A 172 16.59 -0.04 -7.25
C PRO A 172 15.21 0.16 -7.87
N VAL A 173 14.23 0.57 -7.06
CA VAL A 173 12.86 0.83 -7.53
C VAL A 173 12.53 2.31 -7.39
N THR A 174 11.96 2.88 -8.44
CA THR A 174 11.26 4.16 -8.41
C THR A 174 9.77 3.85 -8.52
N LEU A 175 8.94 4.47 -7.68
CA LEU A 175 7.51 4.18 -7.58
C LEU A 175 6.73 5.42 -7.16
N GLN A 176 5.40 5.33 -7.28
CA GLN A 176 4.45 6.27 -6.71
C GLN A 176 3.47 5.53 -5.81
N LEU A 177 3.20 6.11 -4.65
CA LEU A 177 2.15 5.73 -3.71
C LEU A 177 0.91 6.57 -3.98
N TYR A 178 -0.21 5.90 -4.25
CA TYR A 178 -1.51 6.52 -4.53
C TYR A 178 -2.50 6.29 -3.36
N PHE A 179 -3.58 7.06 -3.35
CA PHE A 179 -4.60 7.01 -2.29
C PHE A 179 -5.94 6.51 -2.83
N LYS A 180 -6.49 5.47 -2.21
CA LYS A 180 -7.77 4.86 -2.57
C LYS A 180 -8.89 5.91 -2.53
N GLY A 181 -9.73 5.92 -3.56
CA GLY A 181 -10.83 6.88 -3.72
C GLY A 181 -10.46 8.17 -4.45
N ASP A 182 -9.21 8.34 -4.91
CA ASP A 182 -8.89 9.45 -5.82
C ASP A 182 -9.53 9.23 -7.21
N PRO A 183 -10.39 10.16 -7.71
CA PRO A 183 -11.14 9.97 -8.95
C PRO A 183 -10.28 9.97 -10.21
N HIS A 184 -9.02 10.43 -10.14
CA HIS A 184 -8.14 10.50 -11.31
C HIS A 184 -7.34 9.21 -11.55
N ILE A 185 -7.33 8.25 -10.61
CA ILE A 185 -6.58 6.99 -10.75
C ILE A 185 -6.96 6.24 -12.04
N ALA A 186 -8.25 6.12 -12.35
CA ALA A 186 -8.72 5.38 -13.52
C ALA A 186 -8.32 6.03 -14.87
N GLY A 187 -8.14 7.36 -14.89
CA GLY A 187 -7.76 8.12 -16.08
C GLY A 187 -6.24 8.27 -16.26
N ASP A 188 -5.46 8.17 -15.19
CA ASP A 188 -4.02 8.30 -15.22
C ASP A 188 -3.36 6.98 -15.72
N PRO A 189 -2.56 7.02 -16.81
CA PRO A 189 -1.97 5.83 -17.42
C PRO A 189 -0.84 5.20 -16.60
N TRP A 190 -0.33 5.91 -15.60
CA TRP A 190 0.67 5.44 -14.64
C TRP A 190 0.01 4.86 -13.40
N ALA A 191 -1.08 5.47 -12.92
CA ALA A 191 -1.76 5.07 -11.68
C ALA A 191 -2.76 3.91 -11.82
N ARG A 192 -3.53 3.83 -12.93
CA ARG A 192 -4.68 2.91 -13.05
C ARG A 192 -4.35 1.43 -12.82
N ASP A 193 -3.14 1.02 -13.20
CA ASP A 193 -2.62 -0.35 -13.09
C ASP A 193 -1.67 -0.50 -11.89
N ARG A 194 -1.79 0.34 -10.85
CA ARG A 194 -0.95 0.35 -9.62
C ARG A 194 -1.77 0.08 -8.36
N SER A 195 -2.65 -0.91 -8.41
CA SER A 195 -3.49 -1.32 -7.28
C SER A 195 -2.68 -1.71 -6.03
N THR A 196 -1.52 -2.36 -6.20
CA THR A 196 -0.62 -2.71 -5.09
C THR A 196 0.06 -1.50 -4.44
N ASN A 197 0.12 -0.37 -5.14
CA ASN A 197 0.68 0.88 -4.63
C ASN A 197 -0.43 1.89 -4.25
N THR A 198 -1.68 1.44 -4.14
CA THR A 198 -2.83 2.29 -3.80
C THR A 198 -3.35 1.92 -2.42
N ILE A 199 -3.13 2.78 -1.42
CA ILE A 199 -3.48 2.48 -0.03
C ILE A 199 -4.78 3.16 0.42
N GLU A 200 -5.45 2.56 1.39
CA GLU A 200 -6.54 3.20 2.13
C GLU A 200 -5.97 3.94 3.35
N LEU A 201 -6.46 5.15 3.61
CA LEU A 201 -6.03 5.97 4.73
C LEU A 201 -7.02 5.88 5.89
N GLN A 202 -6.50 5.63 7.08
CA GLN A 202 -7.25 5.68 8.33
C GLN A 202 -7.20 7.10 8.90
N ARG A 203 -8.27 7.53 9.58
CA ARG A 203 -8.33 8.82 10.29
C ARG A 203 -8.10 8.62 11.77
N ASP A 204 -7.20 9.41 12.34
CA ASP A 204 -6.87 9.50 13.77
C ASP A 204 -6.95 10.98 14.18
N GLY A 205 -8.15 11.44 14.52
CA GLY A 205 -8.45 12.87 14.66
C GLY A 205 -8.17 13.66 13.38
N GLU A 206 -7.32 14.69 13.49
CA GLU A 206 -6.87 15.53 12.37
C GLU A 206 -5.78 14.89 11.50
N LEU A 207 -5.24 13.73 11.92
CA LEU A 207 -4.18 13.02 11.20
C LEU A 207 -4.75 11.91 10.32
N ARG A 208 -4.31 11.84 9.06
CA ARG A 208 -4.43 10.63 8.24
C ARG A 208 -3.21 9.74 8.42
N ARG A 209 -3.45 8.43 8.53
CA ARG A 209 -2.42 7.39 8.64
C ARG A 209 -2.53 6.41 7.48
N GLY A 210 -1.41 6.05 6.88
CA GLY A 210 -1.32 5.02 5.86
C GLY A 210 -0.18 4.04 6.17
N VAL A 211 -0.41 2.76 5.86
CA VAL A 211 0.64 1.74 5.88
C VAL A 211 0.95 1.34 4.44
N PHE A 212 2.22 1.36 4.05
CA PHE A 212 2.67 0.98 2.72
C PHE A 212 3.99 0.21 2.81
N ASP A 213 3.90 -1.11 2.83
CA ASP A 213 5.08 -1.97 2.78
C ASP A 213 5.62 -2.05 1.35
N ILE A 214 6.95 -2.08 1.22
CA ILE A 214 7.65 -2.10 -0.07
C ILE A 214 8.45 -3.40 -0.16
N VAL A 215 8.36 -4.10 -1.29
CA VAL A 215 8.99 -5.40 -1.53
C VAL A 215 9.93 -5.26 -2.73
N LEU A 216 11.23 -5.44 -2.50
CA LEU A 216 12.26 -5.27 -3.52
C LEU A 216 12.61 -6.58 -4.24
N ALA A 217 12.89 -6.50 -5.54
CA ALA A 217 13.53 -7.58 -6.28
C ALA A 217 15.01 -7.68 -5.87
N ARG A 218 15.54 -8.90 -5.69
CA ARG A 218 16.99 -9.09 -5.52
C ARG A 218 17.75 -8.83 -6.84
N GLY A 219 18.92 -8.20 -6.73
CA GLY A 219 19.77 -7.89 -7.89
C GLY A 219 20.57 -9.10 -8.40
N PHE A 220 20.84 -10.07 -7.51
CA PHE A 220 21.60 -11.29 -7.80
C PHE A 220 20.93 -12.49 -7.12
N GLN A 221 20.98 -13.66 -7.77
CA GLN A 221 20.55 -14.96 -7.23
C GLN A 221 21.75 -15.73 -6.69
#